data_AF-A0AAU6VMA7-F1
#
_entry.id   AF-A0AAU6VMA7-F1
#
_cell.length_a   1.000
_cell.length_b   1.000
_cell.length_c   1.000
_cell.angle_alpha   90.00
_cell.angle_beta   90.00
_cell.angle_gamma   90.00
#
_symmetry.space_group_name_H-M   'P 1'
#
loop_
_entity.id
_entity.type
_entity.pdbx_description
1 polymer ?
#
loop_
_entity_poly.entity_id
_entity_poly.type
_entity_poly.pdbx_seq_one_letter_code
_entity_poly.pdbx_strand_id
1 'polypeptide(L)'
;MKARYLKTTDHSIKSQLTGLKPEQALCEYIWNGFDANATQVSVKTEVNLMQGVASITISDNGDGIDIDDLENTLDLFLDSKKKNVSKPTTRGKKGRGRFSFIKFCEQATWNTYDGKKAFKFTIDSGRLSQYEPEATAHTQNKGTTVTFQHIKGIDFNYFNDVVVPYDLSPEFKTITLMRFPIH
;
A
#
# COMPACT_ATOMS: atom_id res chain seq x y z
N MET A 1 -20.72 -1.21 -2.27
CA MET A 1 -21.16 0.16 -1.93
C MET A 1 -21.23 0.96 -3.23
N LYS A 2 -21.27 2.30 -3.24
CA LYS A 2 -21.11 3.06 -4.49
C LYS A 2 -19.65 3.43 -4.70
N ALA A 3 -19.26 3.64 -5.96
CA ALA A 3 -17.98 4.24 -6.31
C ALA A 3 -17.76 5.58 -5.56
N ARG A 4 -16.55 5.76 -5.06
CA ARG A 4 -16.08 6.96 -4.36
C ARG A 4 -15.15 7.75 -5.27
N TYR A 5 -15.20 9.07 -5.14
CA TYR A 5 -14.39 10.00 -5.91
C TYR A 5 -13.63 10.92 -4.96
N LEU A 6 -12.32 11.01 -5.14
CA LEU A 6 -11.48 11.89 -4.35
C LEU A 6 -11.72 13.35 -4.75
N LYS A 7 -11.52 14.27 -3.80
CA LYS A 7 -11.57 15.73 -4.08
C LYS A 7 -10.42 16.19 -4.98
N THR A 8 -9.34 15.44 -5.06
CA THR A 8 -8.16 15.74 -5.87
C THR A 8 -8.24 15.07 -7.24
N THR A 9 -7.50 15.60 -8.21
CA THR A 9 -7.45 15.04 -9.57
C THR A 9 -6.25 14.12 -9.77
N ASP A 10 -6.36 13.17 -10.71
CA ASP A 10 -5.27 12.29 -11.12
C ASP A 10 -3.99 13.05 -11.49
N HIS A 11 -4.12 14.15 -12.22
CA HIS A 11 -2.98 14.99 -12.59
C HIS A 11 -2.26 15.56 -11.36
N SER A 12 -3.03 16.06 -10.39
CA SER A 12 -2.49 16.57 -9.12
C SER A 12 -1.77 15.46 -8.36
N ILE A 13 -2.36 14.26 -8.27
CA ILE A 13 -1.72 13.10 -7.62
C ILE A 13 -0.39 12.77 -8.29
N LYS A 14 -0.39 12.62 -9.63
CA LYS A 14 0.81 12.25 -10.41
C LYS A 14 1.92 13.29 -10.26
N SER A 15 1.60 14.58 -10.33
CA SER A 15 2.58 15.67 -10.24
C SER A 15 3.36 15.64 -8.92
N GLN A 16 2.70 15.30 -7.82
CA GLN A 16 3.27 15.24 -6.47
C GLN A 16 4.19 14.03 -6.26
N LEU A 17 4.11 13.04 -7.15
CA LEU A 17 4.91 11.83 -7.08
C LEU A 17 6.11 11.86 -8.02
N THR A 18 6.27 12.86 -8.89
CA THR A 18 7.28 12.89 -9.98
C THR A 18 8.68 12.42 -9.55
N GLY A 19 9.23 12.93 -8.44
CA GLY A 19 10.57 12.56 -7.96
C GLY A 19 10.67 11.30 -7.08
N LEU A 20 9.55 10.64 -6.77
CA LEU A 20 9.54 9.44 -5.94
C LEU A 20 10.04 8.24 -6.73
N LYS A 21 11.01 7.51 -6.18
CA LYS A 21 11.55 6.30 -6.78
C LYS A 21 10.77 5.03 -6.36
N PRO A 22 10.84 3.93 -7.12
CA PRO A 22 10.12 2.68 -6.84
C PRO A 22 10.35 2.11 -5.44
N GLU A 23 11.60 2.05 -4.97
CA GLU A 23 11.98 1.55 -3.64
C GLU A 23 11.38 2.40 -2.52
N GLN A 24 11.36 3.73 -2.70
CA GLN A 24 10.75 4.65 -1.74
C GLN A 24 9.24 4.46 -1.69
N ALA A 25 8.60 4.32 -2.85
CA ALA A 25 7.17 4.06 -2.95
C ALA A 25 6.77 2.74 -2.28
N LEU A 26 7.54 1.68 -2.49
CA LEU A 26 7.29 0.37 -1.88
C LEU A 26 7.43 0.44 -0.34
N CYS A 27 8.47 1.13 0.16
CA CYS A 27 8.63 1.35 1.60
C CYS A 27 7.51 2.16 2.25
N GLU A 28 6.83 3.06 1.53
CA GLU A 28 5.66 3.75 2.08
C GLU A 28 4.57 2.75 2.51
N TYR A 29 4.38 1.65 1.79
CA TYR A 29 3.40 0.61 2.17
C TYR A 29 3.83 -0.20 3.38
N ILE A 30 5.12 -0.45 3.53
CA ILE A 30 5.67 -1.10 4.72
C ILE A 30 5.45 -0.19 5.95
N TRP A 31 5.79 1.09 5.82
CA TRP A 31 5.57 2.09 6.88
C TRP A 31 4.08 2.29 7.21
N ASN A 32 3.18 2.18 6.23
CA ASN A 32 1.74 2.26 6.49
C ASN A 32 1.27 1.14 7.44
N GLY A 33 1.86 -0.06 7.36
CA GLY A 33 1.57 -1.14 8.31
C GLY A 33 1.97 -0.76 9.74
N PHE A 34 3.19 -0.23 9.92
CA PHE A 34 3.67 0.21 11.24
C PHE A 34 2.90 1.44 11.78
N ASP A 35 2.55 2.40 10.91
CA ASP A 35 1.68 3.54 11.26
C ASP A 35 0.28 3.06 11.70
N ALA A 36 -0.15 1.88 11.24
CA ALA A 36 -1.36 1.18 11.66
C ALA A 36 -1.14 0.22 12.86
N ASN A 37 -0.08 0.43 13.65
CA ASN A 37 0.26 -0.37 14.84
C ASN A 37 0.55 -1.86 14.55
N ALA A 38 0.93 -2.22 13.32
CA ALA A 38 1.38 -3.57 13.02
C ALA A 38 2.66 -3.92 13.80
N THR A 39 2.73 -5.15 14.29
CA THR A 39 3.95 -5.73 14.86
C THR A 39 4.73 -6.54 13.84
N GLN A 40 4.07 -6.96 12.77
CA GLN A 40 4.64 -7.72 11.67
C GLN A 40 4.13 -7.19 10.34
N VAL A 41 5.06 -7.03 9.41
CA VAL A 41 4.78 -6.75 8.00
C VAL A 41 5.47 -7.84 7.18
N SER A 42 4.85 -8.30 6.11
CA SER A 42 5.43 -9.28 5.20
C SER A 42 5.40 -8.74 3.79
N VAL A 43 6.46 -9.03 3.03
CA VAL A 43 6.54 -8.72 1.60
C VAL A 43 6.75 -10.02 0.85
N LYS A 44 5.79 -10.34 -0.01
CA LYS A 44 5.83 -11.51 -0.88
C LYS A 44 5.99 -11.05 -2.32
N THR A 45 6.80 -11.77 -3.09
CA THR A 45 6.92 -11.57 -4.53
C THR A 45 6.58 -12.88 -5.25
N GLU A 46 5.85 -12.75 -6.36
CA GLU A 46 5.61 -13.85 -7.30
C GLU A 46 6.32 -13.51 -8.60
N VAL A 47 7.06 -14.48 -9.14
CA VAL A 47 7.89 -14.31 -10.33
C VAL A 47 7.25 -15.06 -11.48
N ASN A 48 7.29 -14.51 -12.70
CA ASN A 48 6.81 -15.16 -13.91
C ASN A 48 7.89 -16.03 -14.59
N LEU A 49 7.53 -16.74 -15.67
CA LEU A 49 8.42 -17.71 -16.35
C LEU A 49 9.67 -17.03 -16.94
N MET A 50 9.61 -15.72 -17.18
CA MET A 50 10.69 -14.90 -17.71
C MET A 50 11.51 -14.21 -16.61
N GLN A 51 11.41 -14.67 -15.36
CA GLN A 51 12.07 -14.08 -14.19
C GLN A 51 11.64 -12.63 -13.88
N GLY A 52 10.56 -12.14 -14.51
CA GLY A 52 9.96 -10.85 -14.18
C GLY A 52 9.07 -10.96 -12.94
N VAL A 53 8.99 -9.89 -12.13
CA VAL A 53 8.08 -9.85 -10.98
C VAL A 53 6.65 -9.73 -11.49
N ALA A 54 5.82 -10.75 -11.26
CA ALA A 54 4.42 -10.78 -11.67
C ALA A 54 3.54 -9.97 -10.71
N SER A 55 3.78 -10.15 -9.41
CA SER A 55 3.06 -9.46 -8.35
C SER A 55 3.96 -9.21 -7.13
N ILE A 56 3.61 -8.17 -6.38
CA ILE A 56 4.17 -7.90 -5.06
C ILE A 56 2.99 -7.82 -4.10
N THR A 57 3.08 -8.46 -2.95
CA THR A 57 2.06 -8.40 -1.90
C THR A 57 2.69 -7.93 -0.61
N ILE A 58 2.12 -6.89 0.00
CA ILE A 58 2.52 -6.39 1.32
C ILE A 58 1.36 -6.63 2.28
N SER A 59 1.61 -7.37 3.35
CA SER A 59 0.59 -7.71 4.35
C SER A 59 1.07 -7.34 5.74
N ASP A 60 0.25 -6.60 6.49
CA ASP A 60 0.47 -6.24 7.88
C ASP A 60 -0.61 -6.84 8.80
N ASN A 61 -0.29 -6.98 10.08
CA ASN A 61 -1.22 -7.39 11.14
C ASN A 61 -1.70 -6.21 12.00
N GLY A 62 -1.73 -5.01 11.42
CA GLY A 62 -2.10 -3.78 12.10
C GLY A 62 -3.60 -3.64 12.31
N ASP A 63 -4.05 -2.41 12.48
CA ASP A 63 -5.42 -2.07 12.86
C ASP A 63 -6.47 -2.29 11.77
N GLY A 64 -6.05 -2.52 10.52
CA GLY A 64 -6.95 -2.51 9.38
C GLY A 64 -7.47 -1.10 9.07
N ILE A 65 -8.40 -1.00 8.12
CA ILE A 65 -9.02 0.25 7.71
C ILE A 65 -10.49 0.20 8.11
N ASP A 66 -10.97 1.24 8.78
CA ASP A 66 -12.38 1.38 9.10
C ASP A 66 -13.16 1.84 7.87
N ILE A 67 -14.04 0.97 7.37
CA ILE A 67 -14.88 1.21 6.20
C ILE A 67 -15.96 2.27 6.43
N ASP A 68 -16.29 2.57 7.70
CA ASP A 68 -17.24 3.61 8.03
C ASP A 68 -16.57 4.99 8.11
N ASP A 69 -15.23 5.05 8.15
CA ASP A 69 -14.43 6.28 8.26
C ASP A 69 -13.54 6.53 7.03
N LEU A 70 -13.97 6.07 5.84
CA LEU A 70 -13.22 6.22 4.59
C LEU A 70 -12.89 7.67 4.24
N GLU A 71 -13.76 8.61 4.63
CA GLU A 71 -13.55 10.05 4.39
C GLU A 71 -12.33 10.60 5.12
N ASN A 72 -12.03 10.08 6.31
CA ASN A 72 -10.88 10.51 7.11
C ASN A 72 -9.67 9.56 7.01
N THR A 73 -9.82 8.40 6.38
CA THR A 73 -8.75 7.40 6.25
C THR A 73 -8.24 7.28 4.81
N LEU A 74 -9.09 6.93 3.84
CA LEU A 74 -8.72 6.67 2.45
C LEU A 74 -8.83 7.90 1.55
N ASP A 75 -9.88 8.70 1.72
CA ASP A 75 -10.21 9.79 0.80
C ASP A 75 -9.31 11.03 1.00
N LEU A 76 -8.57 11.07 2.10
CA LEU A 76 -7.59 12.12 2.36
C LEU A 76 -6.35 11.94 1.49
N PHE A 77 -6.25 12.77 0.46
CA PHE A 77 -5.01 13.06 -0.27
C PHE A 77 -4.59 14.50 0.02
N LEU A 78 -3.46 14.71 0.71
CA LEU A 78 -2.92 16.02 1.08
C LEU A 78 -3.84 16.96 1.90
N ASP A 79 -4.99 16.49 2.38
CA ASP A 79 -6.00 17.36 3.03
C ASP A 79 -5.75 17.55 4.54
N SER A 80 -4.49 17.80 4.93
CA SER A 80 -4.09 17.99 6.34
C SER A 80 -4.45 19.35 6.93
N LYS A 81 -5.42 20.08 6.36
CA LYS A 81 -5.94 21.28 7.02
C LYS A 81 -6.92 20.83 8.11
N LYS A 82 -6.39 20.75 9.33
CA LYS A 82 -7.06 20.64 10.65
C LYS A 82 -7.22 19.22 11.19
N LYS A 83 -6.23 18.75 11.94
CA LYS A 83 -6.46 18.07 13.24
C LYS A 83 -5.14 18.01 14.02
N ASN A 84 -5.09 18.79 15.10
CA ASN A 84 -4.03 18.75 16.11
C ASN A 84 -4.10 17.40 16.82
N VAL A 85 -3.34 16.41 16.37
CA VAL A 85 -3.05 15.21 17.16
C VAL A 85 -1.54 15.01 17.20
N SER A 86 -1.01 15.23 18.40
CA SER A 86 0.38 15.15 18.81
C SER A 86 0.83 13.69 18.92
N LYS A 87 1.13 13.08 17.77
CA LYS A 87 2.18 12.04 17.67
C LYS A 87 3.11 12.42 16.50
N PRO A 88 4.41 12.67 16.73
CA PRO A 88 5.36 13.09 15.70
C PRO A 88 5.86 11.96 14.77
N THR A 89 5.46 10.70 15.02
CA THR A 89 6.11 9.53 14.41
C THR A 89 5.43 9.00 13.14
N THR A 90 4.21 9.44 12.80
CA THR A 90 3.53 8.95 11.60
C THR A 90 4.05 9.64 10.34
N ARG A 91 4.92 8.94 9.59
CA ARG A 91 5.44 9.40 8.29
C ARG A 91 4.30 9.61 7.28
N GLY A 92 3.16 8.94 7.45
CA GLY A 92 1.98 8.96 6.58
C GLY A 92 1.10 10.23 6.57
N LYS A 93 1.41 11.29 7.33
CA LYS A 93 0.55 12.49 7.49
C LYS A 93 0.21 13.28 6.20
N LYS A 94 0.73 12.90 5.03
CA LYS A 94 0.48 13.62 3.76
C LYS A 94 -0.47 12.89 2.79
N GLY A 95 -0.95 11.69 3.10
CA GLY A 95 -1.89 10.95 2.24
C GLY A 95 -1.32 10.56 0.86
N ARG A 96 -0.02 10.75 0.63
CA ARG A 96 0.68 10.45 -0.63
C ARG A 96 0.91 8.95 -0.81
N GLY A 97 1.16 8.24 0.29
CA GLY A 97 1.71 6.89 0.31
C GLY A 97 0.89 5.88 -0.49
N ARG A 98 -0.45 5.90 -0.38
CA ARG A 98 -1.32 4.92 -1.05
C ARG A 98 -1.40 5.05 -2.57
N PHE A 99 -1.01 6.20 -3.14
CA PHE A 99 -0.96 6.42 -4.60
C PHE A 99 0.44 6.23 -5.16
N SER A 100 1.44 5.99 -4.30
CA SER A 100 2.83 5.81 -4.72
C SER A 100 3.04 4.55 -5.56
N PHE A 101 2.11 3.57 -5.52
CA PHE A 101 2.18 2.36 -6.34
C PHE A 101 2.38 2.62 -7.83
N ILE A 102 1.91 3.75 -8.36
CA ILE A 102 2.07 4.10 -9.78
C ILE A 102 3.54 4.17 -10.22
N LYS A 103 4.47 4.21 -9.27
CA LYS A 103 5.91 4.16 -9.52
C LYS A 103 6.42 2.80 -9.90
N PHE A 104 5.70 1.75 -9.56
CA PHE A 104 6.17 0.38 -9.76
C PHE A 104 5.09 -0.61 -10.22
N CYS A 105 3.82 -0.22 -10.32
CA CYS A 105 2.78 -1.08 -10.89
C CYS A 105 1.60 -0.29 -11.47
N GLU A 106 0.73 -0.95 -12.23
CA GLU A 106 -0.46 -0.31 -12.81
C GLU A 106 -1.72 -0.45 -11.97
N GLN A 107 -1.79 -1.48 -11.13
CA GLN A 107 -2.95 -1.78 -10.31
C GLN A 107 -2.54 -2.16 -8.89
N ALA A 108 -3.28 -1.64 -7.90
CA ALA A 108 -3.14 -1.99 -6.50
C ALA A 108 -4.52 -2.37 -5.93
N THR A 109 -4.58 -3.51 -5.23
CA THR A 109 -5.80 -4.00 -4.58
C THR A 109 -5.55 -4.16 -3.09
N TRP A 110 -6.38 -3.49 -2.30
CA TRP A 110 -6.39 -3.61 -0.85
C TRP A 110 -7.45 -4.62 -0.43
N ASN A 111 -7.11 -5.44 0.55
CA ASN A 111 -8.02 -6.27 1.32
C ASN A 111 -7.70 -6.03 2.79
N THR A 112 -8.69 -5.58 3.56
CA THR A 112 -8.47 -5.10 4.92
C THR A 112 -9.60 -5.52 5.83
N TYR A 113 -9.25 -5.79 7.09
CA TYR A 113 -10.18 -6.16 8.14
C TYR A 113 -9.77 -5.45 9.43
N ASP A 114 -10.67 -4.64 9.99
CA ASP A 114 -10.44 -3.84 11.20
C ASP A 114 -10.79 -4.58 12.52
N GLY A 115 -11.13 -5.87 12.43
CA GLY A 115 -11.65 -6.65 13.55
C GLY A 115 -13.18 -6.64 13.65
N LYS A 116 -13.87 -5.87 12.80
CA LYS A 116 -15.33 -5.78 12.74
C LYS A 116 -15.85 -6.01 11.32
N LYS A 117 -15.31 -5.30 10.33
CA LYS A 117 -15.75 -5.30 8.94
C LYS A 117 -14.57 -5.53 8.01
N ALA A 118 -14.75 -6.42 7.04
CA ALA A 118 -13.76 -6.67 6.00
C ALA A 118 -14.25 -6.11 4.67
N PHE A 119 -13.34 -5.51 3.91
CA PHE A 119 -13.62 -5.05 2.56
C PHE A 119 -12.39 -5.05 1.68
N LYS A 120 -12.65 -4.98 0.38
CA LYS A 120 -11.63 -4.82 -0.65
C LYS A 120 -11.94 -3.63 -1.53
N PHE A 121 -10.91 -3.05 -2.12
CA PHE A 121 -11.02 -2.06 -3.18
C PHE A 121 -9.76 -2.08 -4.05
N THR A 122 -9.91 -1.60 -5.28
CA THR A 122 -8.82 -1.53 -6.26
C THR A 122 -8.66 -0.09 -6.74
N ILE A 123 -7.41 0.33 -6.95
CA ILE A 123 -7.06 1.59 -7.62
C ILE A 123 -6.18 1.26 -8.82
N ASP A 124 -6.59 1.77 -9.99
CA ASP A 124 -5.81 1.69 -11.22
C ASP A 124 -5.04 2.99 -11.45
N SER A 125 -3.82 2.89 -11.98
CA SER A 125 -2.96 4.05 -12.29
C SER A 125 -3.54 5.01 -13.35
N GLY A 126 -4.55 4.53 -14.10
CA GLY A 126 -5.36 5.31 -15.04
C GLY A 126 -6.55 6.03 -14.42
N ARG A 127 -6.96 5.69 -13.18
CA ARG A 127 -8.13 6.23 -12.49
C ARG A 127 -7.84 6.39 -10.99
N LEU A 128 -6.89 7.26 -10.65
CA LEU A 128 -6.38 7.40 -9.29
C LEU A 128 -7.39 8.05 -8.33
N SER A 129 -8.21 8.96 -8.83
CA SER A 129 -9.19 9.67 -8.02
C SER A 129 -10.48 8.88 -7.81
N GLN A 130 -10.53 7.59 -8.15
CA GLN A 130 -11.73 6.78 -8.07
C GLN A 130 -11.43 5.37 -7.54
N TYR A 131 -12.29 4.88 -6.66
CA TYR A 131 -12.29 3.48 -6.24
C TYR A 131 -13.68 3.07 -5.76
N GLU A 132 -13.93 1.77 -5.66
CA GLU A 132 -15.20 1.25 -5.16
C GLU A 132 -14.95 0.20 -4.06
N PRO A 133 -15.39 0.46 -2.81
CA PRO A 133 -15.26 -0.51 -1.75
C PRO A 133 -16.36 -1.57 -1.83
N GLU A 134 -15.94 -2.82 -1.71
CA GLU A 134 -16.79 -4.01 -1.70
C GLU A 134 -16.61 -4.73 -0.38
N ALA A 135 -17.70 -4.88 0.39
CA ALA A 135 -17.67 -5.65 1.62
C ALA A 135 -17.36 -7.13 1.30
N THR A 136 -16.56 -7.77 2.15
CA THR A 136 -16.12 -9.16 1.96
C THR A 136 -16.29 -9.96 3.24
N ALA A 137 -16.31 -11.29 3.11
CA ALA A 137 -16.15 -12.17 4.26
C ALA A 137 -14.68 -12.12 4.74
N HIS A 138 -14.46 -12.06 6.05
CA HIS A 138 -13.11 -12.16 6.60
C HIS A 138 -12.69 -13.63 6.66
N THR A 139 -11.45 -13.91 6.27
CA THR A 139 -10.82 -15.23 6.39
C THR A 139 -9.49 -15.17 7.14
N GLN A 140 -9.15 -13.99 7.67
CA GLN A 140 -7.82 -13.65 8.20
C GLN A 140 -7.96 -12.82 9.48
N ASN A 141 -6.85 -12.69 10.21
CA ASN A 141 -6.73 -11.80 11.36
C ASN A 141 -6.81 -10.32 10.94
N LYS A 142 -7.01 -9.43 11.92
CA LYS A 142 -7.00 -7.97 11.72
C LYS A 142 -5.73 -7.54 10.98
N GLY A 143 -5.86 -6.61 10.05
CA GLY A 143 -4.74 -6.09 9.26
C GLY A 143 -5.13 -5.68 7.85
N THR A 144 -4.12 -5.36 7.05
CA THR A 144 -4.28 -4.99 5.64
C THR A 144 -3.32 -5.76 4.76
N THR A 145 -3.81 -6.20 3.61
CA THR A 145 -3.01 -6.76 2.52
C THR A 145 -3.20 -5.91 1.28
N VAL A 146 -2.09 -5.49 0.67
CA VAL A 146 -2.06 -4.77 -0.61
C VAL A 146 -1.36 -5.64 -1.63
N THR A 147 -2.04 -5.95 -2.73
CA THR A 147 -1.49 -6.69 -3.87
C THR A 147 -1.30 -5.76 -5.05
N PHE A 148 -0.08 -5.76 -5.58
CA PHE A 148 0.35 -4.94 -6.72
C PHE A 148 0.49 -5.84 -7.95
N GLN A 149 -0.13 -5.43 -9.06
CA GLN A 149 -0.14 -6.18 -10.32
C GLN A 149 0.31 -5.31 -11.49
N HIS A 150 0.78 -5.96 -12.55
CA HIS A 150 1.39 -5.31 -13.72
C HIS A 150 2.62 -4.48 -13.29
N ILE A 151 3.55 -5.16 -12.62
CA ILE A 151 4.77 -4.54 -12.08
C ILE A 151 5.63 -3.95 -13.21
N LYS A 152 6.18 -2.76 -12.98
CA LYS A 152 7.03 -2.01 -13.90
C LYS A 152 8.26 -1.49 -13.17
N GLY A 153 9.42 -1.53 -13.81
CA GLY A 153 10.65 -0.92 -13.28
C GLY A 153 11.22 -1.57 -12.01
N ILE A 154 10.59 -2.64 -11.51
CA ILE A 154 11.13 -3.52 -10.46
C ILE A 154 11.22 -4.91 -11.06
N ASP A 155 12.45 -5.34 -11.36
CA ASP A 155 12.75 -6.74 -11.63
C ASP A 155 13.25 -7.43 -10.36
N PHE A 156 13.53 -8.73 -10.49
CA PHE A 156 14.00 -9.53 -9.37
C PHE A 156 15.31 -9.00 -8.75
N ASN A 157 16.24 -8.51 -9.57
CA ASN A 157 17.53 -8.00 -9.08
C ASN A 157 17.33 -6.67 -8.36
N TYR A 158 16.55 -5.76 -8.93
CA TYR A 158 16.22 -4.49 -8.31
C TYR A 158 15.58 -4.67 -6.94
N PHE A 159 14.64 -5.61 -6.79
CA PHE A 159 14.06 -5.90 -5.49
C PHE A 159 15.11 -6.35 -4.48
N ASN A 160 16.05 -7.22 -4.89
CA ASN A 160 17.05 -7.79 -3.98
C ASN A 160 18.18 -6.82 -3.63
N ASP A 161 18.60 -6.03 -4.60
CA ASP A 161 19.82 -5.23 -4.51
C ASP A 161 19.52 -3.80 -4.08
N VAL A 162 18.26 -3.35 -4.24
CA VAL A 162 17.83 -1.99 -3.92
C VAL A 162 16.77 -1.97 -2.83
N VAL A 163 15.67 -2.71 -3.00
CA VAL A 163 14.53 -2.64 -2.07
C VAL A 163 14.88 -3.28 -0.73
N VAL A 164 15.37 -4.52 -0.73
CA VAL A 164 15.73 -5.23 0.52
C VAL A 164 16.79 -4.48 1.33
N PRO A 165 17.89 -3.96 0.75
CA PRO A 165 18.91 -3.24 1.52
C PRO A 165 18.46 -1.87 2.01
N TYR A 166 17.57 -1.19 1.28
CA TYR A 166 17.00 0.10 1.71
C TYR A 166 16.17 -0.03 3.00
N ASP A 167 15.69 -1.23 3.29
CA ASP A 167 14.77 -1.55 4.39
C ASP A 167 15.48 -1.98 5.70
N LEU A 168 16.81 -1.99 5.76
CA LEU A 168 17.59 -2.53 6.89
C LEU A 168 17.71 -1.59 8.13
N SER A 169 16.70 -0.78 8.45
CA SER A 169 16.70 -0.11 9.76
C SER A 169 16.54 -1.15 10.90
N PRO A 170 17.06 -0.89 12.12
CA PRO A 170 16.93 -1.79 13.26
C PRO A 170 15.48 -2.14 13.66
N GLU A 171 14.51 -1.32 13.22
CA GLU A 171 13.07 -1.47 13.51
C GLU A 171 12.43 -2.61 12.67
N PHE A 172 13.11 -3.08 11.62
CA PHE A 172 12.54 -3.97 10.59
C PHE A 172 12.85 -5.47 10.77
N LYS A 173 13.32 -5.91 11.95
CA LYS A 173 13.53 -7.34 12.27
C LYS A 173 12.26 -8.20 12.15
N THR A 174 11.09 -7.58 12.05
CA THR A 174 9.79 -8.25 11.93
C THR A 174 9.32 -8.41 10.49
N ILE A 175 10.12 -8.00 9.50
CA ILE A 175 9.78 -8.20 8.08
C ILE A 175 10.07 -9.62 7.65
N THR A 176 9.06 -10.29 7.12
CA THR A 176 9.21 -11.59 6.47
C THR A 176 9.21 -11.43 4.96
N LEU A 177 10.31 -11.79 4.31
CA LEU A 177 10.42 -11.81 2.85
C LEU A 177 10.17 -13.23 2.33
N MET A 178 9.11 -13.42 1.55
CA MET A 178 8.78 -14.72 0.93
C MET A 178 8.84 -14.64 -0.60
N ARG A 179 9.43 -15.66 -1.22
CA ARG A 179 9.51 -15.80 -2.68
C ARG A 179 8.94 -17.14 -3.07
N PHE A 180 8.05 -17.13 -4.07
CA PHE A 180 7.50 -18.35 -4.62
C PHE A 180 7.92 -18.45 -6.08
N PRO A 181 8.68 -19.51 -6.45
CA PRO A 181 8.84 -19.86 -7.85
C PRO A 181 7.48 -20.32 -8.40
N ILE A 182 7.32 -20.23 -9.71
CA ILE A 182 6.17 -20.83 -10.37
C ILE A 182 6.32 -22.35 -10.27
N HIS A 183 5.22 -23.02 -9.91
CA HIS A 183 5.10 -24.48 -9.96
C HIS A 183 4.95 -24.99 -11.39
#